data_AF-A0A350EQ04-F1
#
_entry.id   AF-A0A350EQ04-F1
#
_cell.length_a   1.000
_cell.length_b   1.000
_cell.length_c   1.000
_cell.angle_alpha   90.00
_cell.angle_beta   90.00
_cell.angle_gamma   90.00
#
_symmetry.space_group_name_H-M   'P 1'
#
loop_
_entity.id
_entity.type
_entity.pdbx_description
1 polymer ?
#
loop_
_entity_poly.entity_id
_entity_poly.type
_entity_poly.pdbx_seq_one_letter_code
_entity_poly.pdbx_strand_id
1 'polypeptide(L)'
;QDNVATYVPLDRHGPETHRRSVYHHNARAMVADLFTEFDQPDCTFAAPKRASTTSPLQALTLLNHSFTVDMAEALAGRVEATATGSDWKARAEAAFRLALLRPPGPDELGSAERLVQQHGLPALCRALLNANELLYLE
;
A
#
# COMPACT_ATOMS: atom_id res chain seq x y z
N GLN A 1 -38.70 8.95 7.62
CA GLN A 1 -37.22 8.88 7.65
C GLN A 1 -36.86 7.53 7.10
N ASP A 2 -36.08 7.50 6.01
CA ASP A 2 -35.54 6.24 5.51
C ASP A 2 -34.45 5.76 6.46
N ASN A 3 -34.63 4.57 7.00
CA ASN A 3 -33.70 3.95 7.95
C ASN A 3 -32.59 3.18 7.21
N VAL A 4 -32.43 3.45 5.91
CA VAL A 4 -31.52 2.75 5.02
C VAL A 4 -30.45 3.74 4.57
N ALA A 5 -29.19 3.44 4.89
CA ALA A 5 -28.06 4.16 4.33
C ALA A 5 -27.90 3.77 2.86
N THR A 6 -28.29 4.67 1.95
CA THR A 6 -28.06 4.48 0.51
C THR A 6 -26.60 4.82 0.19
N TYR A 7 -25.81 3.80 -0.12
CA TYR A 7 -24.45 3.97 -0.63
C TYR A 7 -24.49 4.16 -2.15
N VAL A 8 -23.93 5.27 -2.64
CA VAL A 8 -23.74 5.52 -4.07
C VAL A 8 -22.26 5.23 -4.37
N PRO A 9 -21.95 4.14 -5.10
CA PRO A 9 -20.58 3.84 -5.47
C PRO A 9 -20.00 4.95 -6.35
N LEU A 10 -18.73 5.27 -6.12
CA LEU A 10 -17.99 6.21 -6.95
C LEU A 10 -17.18 5.43 -7.97
N ASP A 11 -17.29 5.80 -9.25
CA ASP A 11 -16.46 5.23 -10.32
C ASP A 11 -15.03 5.80 -10.31
N ARG A 12 -14.82 6.95 -9.66
CA ARG A 12 -13.52 7.60 -9.49
C ARG A 12 -13.35 8.04 -8.04
N HIS A 13 -12.20 7.72 -7.48
CA HIS A 13 -11.84 8.06 -6.10
C HIS A 13 -10.88 9.25 -6.10
N GLY A 14 -11.34 10.42 -5.65
CA GLY A 14 -10.52 11.63 -5.56
C GLY A 14 -9.87 11.81 -4.18
N PRO A 15 -9.04 12.85 -3.98
CA PRO A 15 -8.37 13.13 -2.72
C PRO A 15 -9.28 13.20 -1.49
N GLU A 16 -10.55 13.56 -1.67
CA GLU A 16 -11.58 13.56 -0.63
C GLU A 16 -11.85 12.16 -0.05
N THR A 17 -11.60 11.11 -0.83
CA THR A 17 -11.76 9.70 -0.45
C THR A 17 -10.50 9.12 0.22
N HIS A 18 -9.36 9.80 0.15
CA HIS A 18 -8.09 9.30 0.68
C HIS A 18 -8.09 9.36 2.21
N ARG A 19 -8.54 8.26 2.84
CA ARG A 19 -8.59 8.10 4.30
C ARG A 19 -7.87 6.83 4.70
N ARG A 20 -7.36 6.80 5.93
CA ARG A 20 -6.85 5.57 6.54
C ARG A 20 -7.97 4.55 6.65
N SER A 21 -7.67 3.27 6.45
CA SER A 21 -8.65 2.17 6.51
C SER A 21 -9.43 2.09 7.82
N VAL A 22 -8.86 2.60 8.93
CA VAL A 22 -9.56 2.73 10.22
C VAL A 22 -10.83 3.60 10.16
N TYR A 23 -10.95 4.47 9.16
CA TYR A 23 -12.14 5.30 8.91
C TYR A 23 -13.07 4.72 7.84
N HIS A 24 -12.77 3.54 7.31
CA HIS A 24 -13.59 2.90 6.30
C HIS A 24 -14.95 2.49 6.89
N HIS A 25 -16.04 2.85 6.20
CA HIS A 25 -17.37 2.42 6.59
C HIS A 25 -17.61 0.99 6.09
N ASN A 26 -17.76 0.05 7.01
CA ASN A 26 -18.03 -1.35 6.68
C ASN A 26 -19.52 -1.65 6.79
N ALA A 27 -20.17 -1.87 5.65
CA ALA A 27 -21.52 -2.45 5.62
C ALA A 27 -21.40 -3.98 5.71
N ARG A 28 -22.28 -4.64 6.49
CA ARG A 28 -22.23 -6.10 6.71
C ARG A 28 -22.27 -6.95 5.43
N ALA A 29 -22.89 -6.45 4.37
CA ALA A 29 -23.03 -7.16 3.09
C ALA A 29 -21.92 -6.79 2.09
N MET A 30 -20.99 -5.91 2.46
CA MET A 30 -19.95 -5.41 1.57
C MET A 30 -18.60 -6.03 1.93
N VAL A 31 -17.91 -6.51 0.92
CA VAL A 31 -16.58 -7.11 1.02
C VAL A 31 -15.61 -6.18 0.32
N ALA A 32 -14.65 -5.62 1.06
CA ALA A 32 -13.52 -4.91 0.46
C ALA A 32 -12.47 -5.96 0.06
N ASP A 33 -12.19 -6.05 -1.25
CA ASP A 33 -11.40 -7.12 -1.87
C ASP A 33 -10.03 -7.30 -1.19
N LEU A 34 -9.19 -6.26 -1.22
CA LEU A 34 -7.86 -6.30 -0.62
C LEU A 34 -7.87 -6.60 0.89
N PHE A 35 -8.83 -6.08 1.66
CA PHE A 35 -8.82 -6.34 3.11
C PHE A 35 -9.18 -7.78 3.44
N THR A 36 -10.08 -8.38 2.67
CA THR A 36 -10.51 -9.77 2.86
C THR A 36 -9.36 -10.74 2.62
N GLU A 37 -8.56 -10.49 1.59
CA GLU A 37 -7.32 -11.22 1.32
C GLU A 37 -6.32 -11.13 2.49
N PHE A 38 -6.36 -10.06 3.29
CA PHE A 38 -5.48 -9.85 4.47
C PHE A 38 -6.19 -10.11 5.81
N ASP A 39 -7.04 -11.14 5.84
CA ASP A 39 -7.69 -11.65 7.05
C ASP A 39 -8.54 -10.60 7.79
N GLN A 40 -9.22 -9.70 7.06
CA GLN A 40 -10.16 -8.75 7.68
C GLN A 40 -11.25 -9.51 8.45
N PRO A 41 -11.48 -9.19 9.74
CA PRO A 41 -12.57 -9.80 10.48
C PRO A 41 -13.95 -9.49 9.90
N ASP A 42 -14.85 -10.46 10.02
CA ASP A 42 -16.27 -10.27 9.71
C ASP A 42 -16.90 -9.32 10.74
N CYS A 43 -17.50 -8.23 10.26
CA CYS A 43 -18.15 -7.21 11.07
C CYS A 43 -19.45 -7.67 11.76
N THR A 44 -19.93 -8.89 11.48
CA THR A 44 -21.08 -9.50 12.14
C THR A 44 -20.70 -10.28 13.41
N PHE A 45 -19.43 -10.66 13.57
CA PHE A 45 -18.94 -11.46 14.69
C PHE A 45 -17.90 -10.71 15.51
N ALA A 46 -17.77 -11.09 16.79
CA ALA A 46 -16.68 -10.59 17.62
C ALA A 46 -15.36 -11.28 17.22
N ALA A 47 -14.33 -10.48 16.94
CA ALA A 47 -12.98 -10.96 16.61
C ALA A 47 -11.96 -10.29 17.54
N PRO A 48 -11.69 -10.87 18.73
CA PRO A 48 -10.79 -10.26 19.73
C PRO A 48 -9.34 -10.22 19.25
N LYS A 49 -8.96 -11.10 18.31
CA LYS A 49 -7.64 -11.12 17.66
C LYS A 49 -7.84 -11.42 16.18
N ARG A 50 -7.20 -10.64 15.31
CA ARG A 50 -7.16 -10.92 13.87
C ARG A 50 -6.32 -12.18 13.62
N ALA A 51 -6.79 -13.05 12.74
CA ALA A 51 -5.94 -14.09 12.16
C ALA A 51 -4.77 -13.43 11.41
N SER A 52 -3.65 -14.13 11.29
CA SER A 52 -2.51 -13.63 10.53
C SER A 52 -2.03 -14.76 9.64
N THR A 53 -2.39 -14.68 8.38
CA THR A 53 -1.94 -15.57 7.33
C THR A 53 -0.79 -14.90 6.58
N THR A 54 0.22 -15.68 6.23
CA THR A 54 1.30 -15.26 5.33
C THR A 54 1.40 -16.31 4.24
N SER A 55 0.79 -16.03 3.09
CA SER A 55 0.82 -16.93 1.94
C SER A 55 1.49 -16.28 0.71
N PRO A 56 2.10 -17.08 -0.17
CA PRO A 56 2.59 -16.57 -1.45
C PRO A 56 1.48 -15.92 -2.30
N LEU A 57 0.23 -16.38 -2.16
CA LEU A 57 -0.90 -15.80 -2.86
C LEU A 57 -1.22 -14.39 -2.36
N GLN A 58 -1.22 -14.15 -1.04
CA GLN A 58 -1.40 -12.80 -0.48
C GLN A 58 -0.30 -11.85 -0.92
N ALA A 59 0.95 -12.30 -0.96
CA ALA A 59 2.06 -11.50 -1.47
C ALA A 59 1.86 -11.16 -2.96
N LEU A 60 1.44 -12.13 -3.77
CA LEU A 60 1.17 -11.93 -5.20
C LEU A 60 -0.04 -11.03 -5.44
N THR A 61 -1.10 -11.17 -4.64
CA THR A 61 -2.29 -10.31 -4.66
C THR A 61 -1.88 -8.88 -4.35
N LEU A 62 -1.20 -8.64 -3.22
CA LEU A 62 -0.73 -7.30 -2.86
C LEU A 62 0.17 -6.71 -3.94
N LEU A 63 1.07 -7.52 -4.52
CA LEU A 63 1.92 -7.05 -5.60
C LEU A 63 1.08 -6.58 -6.79
N ASN A 64 0.03 -7.30 -7.19
CA ASN A 64 -0.71 -7.04 -8.43
C ASN A 64 -2.02 -6.27 -8.29
N HIS A 65 -2.51 -6.05 -7.08
CA HIS A 65 -3.77 -5.36 -6.84
C HIS A 65 -3.70 -3.90 -7.33
N SER A 66 -4.76 -3.41 -7.98
CA SER A 66 -4.84 -2.05 -8.55
C SER A 66 -4.51 -0.97 -7.51
N PHE A 67 -5.09 -1.08 -6.32
CA PHE A 67 -4.75 -0.23 -5.17
C PHE A 67 -3.24 -0.11 -4.93
N THR A 68 -2.48 -1.21 -4.94
CA THR A 68 -1.03 -1.15 -4.71
C THR A 68 -0.30 -0.46 -5.86
N VAL A 69 -0.77 -0.68 -7.10
CA VAL A 69 -0.22 0.02 -8.27
C VAL A 69 -0.46 1.54 -8.15
N ASP A 70 -1.67 1.96 -7.80
CA ASP A 70 -2.02 3.37 -7.61
C ASP A 70 -1.20 3.99 -6.45
N MET A 71 -1.04 3.26 -5.35
CA MET A 71 -0.22 3.72 -4.22
C MET A 71 1.26 3.79 -4.56
N ALA A 72 1.78 2.90 -5.41
CA ALA A 72 3.15 2.94 -5.87
C ALA A 72 3.43 4.18 -6.73
N GLU A 73 2.51 4.53 -7.63
CA GLU A 73 2.58 5.76 -8.44
C GLU A 73 2.51 7.01 -7.55
N ALA A 74 1.58 7.05 -6.59
CA ALA A 74 1.46 8.16 -5.65
C ALA A 74 2.71 8.32 -4.78
N LEU A 75 3.30 7.22 -4.32
CA LEU A 75 4.55 7.23 -3.56
C LEU A 75 5.72 7.73 -4.43
N ALA A 76 5.82 7.28 -5.67
CA ALA A 76 6.85 7.75 -6.61
C ALA A 76 6.74 9.27 -6.84
N GLY A 77 5.53 9.79 -7.07
CA GLY A 77 5.29 11.23 -7.19
C GLY A 77 5.70 12.00 -5.94
N ARG A 78 5.46 11.44 -4.75
CA ARG A 78 5.87 12.05 -3.48
C ARG A 78 7.39 12.03 -3.29
N VAL A 79 8.07 10.98 -3.74
CA VAL A 79 9.54 10.89 -3.74
C VAL A 79 10.15 11.96 -4.66
N GLU A 80 9.65 12.08 -5.88
CA GLU A 80 10.10 13.11 -6.84
C GLU A 80 9.88 14.54 -6.32
N ALA A 81 8.79 14.78 -5.57
CA ALA A 81 8.54 16.08 -4.95
C ALA A 81 9.46 16.38 -3.75
N THR A 82 9.99 15.35 -3.09
CA THR A 82 10.80 15.49 -1.86
C THR A 82 12.30 15.55 -2.17
N ALA A 83 12.77 14.78 -3.16
CA ALA A 83 14.17 14.75 -3.55
C ALA A 83 14.48 15.90 -4.52
N THR A 84 15.31 16.86 -4.09
CA THR A 84 15.74 17.96 -4.93
C THR A 84 16.83 17.51 -5.91
N GLY A 85 16.53 17.54 -7.21
CA GLY A 85 17.50 17.29 -8.30
C GLY A 85 17.45 15.88 -8.90
N SER A 86 18.44 15.59 -9.75
CA SER A 86 18.55 14.32 -10.50
C SER A 86 19.32 13.22 -9.76
N ASP A 87 19.55 13.38 -8.45
CA ASP A 87 20.28 12.39 -7.66
C ASP A 87 19.40 11.17 -7.35
N TRP A 88 19.70 10.06 -8.02
CA TRP A 88 18.96 8.81 -7.83
C TRP A 88 19.10 8.26 -6.41
N LYS A 89 20.25 8.47 -5.74
CA LYS A 89 20.48 7.94 -4.39
C LYS A 89 19.56 8.63 -3.40
N ALA A 90 19.45 9.96 -3.51
CA ALA A 90 18.52 10.73 -2.70
C ALA A 90 17.06 10.27 -2.90
N ARG A 91 16.66 9.92 -4.13
CA ARG A 91 15.32 9.38 -4.43
C ARG A 91 15.09 8.01 -3.79
N ALA A 92 16.08 7.11 -3.90
CA ALA A 92 16.01 5.80 -3.26
C ALA A 92 15.93 5.93 -1.73
N GLU A 93 16.79 6.75 -1.12
CA GLU A 93 16.74 7.01 0.32
C GLU A 93 15.39 7.59 0.76
N ALA A 94 14.83 8.54 0.00
CA ALA A 94 13.51 9.09 0.27
C ALA A 94 12.41 8.02 0.18
N ALA A 95 12.44 7.14 -0.83
CA ALA A 95 11.46 6.07 -0.98
C ALA A 95 11.47 5.11 0.22
N PHE A 96 12.66 4.66 0.64
CA PHE A 96 12.83 3.81 1.82
C PHE A 96 12.37 4.49 3.11
N ARG A 97 12.72 5.77 3.31
CA ARG A 97 12.28 6.52 4.50
C ARG A 97 10.77 6.73 4.53
N LEU A 98 10.14 6.95 3.38
CA LEU A 98 8.70 7.14 3.29
C LEU A 98 7.91 5.84 3.51
N ALA A 99 8.43 4.71 3.02
CA ALA A 99 7.77 3.41 3.12
C ALA A 99 8.11 2.66 4.42
N LEU A 100 9.39 2.54 4.74
CA LEU A 100 9.92 1.67 5.80
C LEU A 100 10.49 2.45 7.01
N LEU A 101 10.44 3.78 6.97
CA LEU A 101 10.91 4.66 8.06
C LEU A 101 12.40 4.52 8.40
N ARG A 102 13.21 3.97 7.48
CA ARG A 102 14.67 3.85 7.61
C ARG A 102 15.38 4.10 6.28
N PRO A 103 16.69 4.38 6.26
CA PRO A 103 17.46 4.38 5.01
C PRO A 103 17.67 2.94 4.48
N PRO A 104 17.95 2.78 3.18
CA PRO A 104 18.34 1.50 2.60
C PRO A 104 19.74 1.09 3.07
N GLY A 105 19.97 -0.22 3.21
CA GLY A 105 21.30 -0.79 3.31
C GLY A 105 22.05 -0.79 1.96
N PRO A 106 23.35 -1.12 1.94
CA PRO A 106 24.16 -1.08 0.71
C PRO A 106 23.65 -2.05 -0.38
N ASP A 107 23.23 -3.27 -0.01
CA ASP A 107 22.71 -4.26 -0.97
C ASP A 107 21.33 -3.88 -1.50
N GLU A 108 20.48 -3.30 -0.65
CA GLU A 108 19.17 -2.77 -1.02
C GLU A 108 19.31 -1.60 -1.97
N LEU A 109 20.26 -0.71 -1.71
CA LEU A 109 20.54 0.44 -2.57
C LEU A 109 21.00 0.00 -3.96
N GLY A 110 21.91 -0.99 -4.05
CA GLY A 110 22.35 -1.55 -5.32
C GLY A 110 21.26 -2.32 -6.08
N SER A 111 20.34 -2.95 -5.36
CA SER A 111 19.18 -3.62 -5.97
C SER A 111 18.11 -2.63 -6.43
N ALA A 112 17.88 -1.56 -5.65
CA ALA A 112 17.00 -0.46 -6.01
C ALA A 112 17.51 0.28 -7.26
N GLU A 113 18.81 0.52 -7.37
CA GLU A 113 19.40 1.15 -8.56
C GLU A 113 19.08 0.36 -9.83
N ARG A 114 19.35 -0.95 -9.82
CA ARG A 114 19.07 -1.84 -10.96
C ARG A 114 17.59 -1.85 -11.31
N LEU A 115 16.72 -1.94 -10.29
CA LEU A 115 15.27 -1.96 -10.49
C LEU A 115 14.76 -0.66 -11.10
N VAL A 116 15.20 0.49 -10.58
CA VAL A 116 14.78 1.81 -11.09
C VAL A 116 15.31 2.05 -12.50
N GLN A 117 16.54 1.63 -12.82
CA GLN A 117 17.08 1.76 -14.18
C GLN A 117 16.29 0.94 -15.21
N GLN A 118 15.79 -0.24 -14.83
CA GLN A 118 15.05 -1.12 -15.74
C GLN A 118 13.57 -0.79 -15.83
N HIS A 119 12.94 -0.40 -14.72
CA HIS A 119 11.48 -0.34 -14.60
C HIS A 119 10.95 0.98 -14.02
N GLY A 120 11.83 1.91 -13.65
CA GLY A 120 11.47 3.21 -13.10
C GLY A 120 11.17 3.20 -11.60
N LEU A 121 10.97 4.40 -11.05
CA LEU A 121 10.71 4.61 -9.63
C LEU A 121 9.40 3.97 -9.10
N PRO A 122 8.29 3.93 -9.86
CA PRO A 122 7.08 3.24 -9.42
C PRO A 122 7.31 1.75 -9.13
N ALA A 123 8.21 1.08 -9.87
CA ALA A 123 8.55 -0.32 -9.62
C ALA A 123 9.24 -0.52 -8.27
N LEU A 124 10.15 0.39 -7.89
CA LEU A 124 10.75 0.39 -6.55
C LEU A 124 9.70 0.63 -5.47
N CYS A 125 8.83 1.62 -5.65
CA CYS A 125 7.76 1.91 -4.71
C CYS A 125 6.83 0.71 -4.51
N ARG A 126 6.46 0.03 -5.59
CA ARG A 126 5.65 -1.20 -5.57
C ARG A 126 6.35 -2.34 -4.83
N ALA A 127 7.66 -2.51 -5.04
CA ALA A 127 8.44 -3.52 -4.31
C ALA A 127 8.49 -3.23 -2.81
N LEU A 128 8.69 -1.97 -2.42
CA LEU A 128 8.66 -1.55 -1.01
C LEU A 128 7.28 -1.74 -0.38
N LEU A 129 6.21 -1.46 -1.12
CA LEU A 129 4.83 -1.70 -0.68
C LEU A 129 4.48 -3.18 -0.49
N ASN A 130 5.26 -4.08 -1.11
CA ASN A 130 5.11 -5.53 -0.98
C ASN A 130 6.10 -6.16 0.00
N ALA A 131 6.97 -5.36 0.65
CA ALA A 131 7.98 -5.85 1.56
C ALA A 131 7.38 -6.31 2.90
N ASN A 132 7.92 -7.41 3.45
CA ASN A 132 7.50 -7.93 4.76
C ASN A 132 7.63 -6.90 5.88
N GLU A 133 8.69 -6.09 5.86
CA GLU A 133 8.94 -5.03 6.85
C GLU A 133 7.84 -3.96 6.87
N LEU A 134 7.13 -3.75 5.76
CA LEU A 134 5.96 -2.87 5.75
C LEU A 134 4.73 -3.53 6.38
N LEU A 135 4.57 -4.84 6.18
CA LEU A 135 3.38 -5.59 6.58
C LEU A 135 3.40 -6.01 8.04
N TYR A 136 4.59 -6.24 8.60
CA TYR A 136 4.78 -6.81 9.93
C TYR A 136 5.66 -5.90 10.79
N LEU A 137 5.17 -5.59 11.99
CA LEU A 137 5.96 -4.98 13.05
C LEU A 137 6.54 -6.14 13.86
N GLU A 138 7.84 -6.41 13.70
CA GLU A 138 8.58 -7.33 14.58
C GLU A 138 8.84 -6.72 15.96
#